data_AF-A0A8X6GLH0-F1
#
_entry.id   AF-A0A8X6GLH0-F1
#
_cell.length_a   1.000
_cell.length_b   1.000
_cell.length_c   1.000
_cell.angle_alpha   90.00
_cell.angle_beta   90.00
_cell.angle_gamma   90.00
#
_symmetry.space_group_name_H-M   'P 1'
#
loop_
_entity.id
_entity.type
_entity.pdbx_description
1 polymer ?
#
loop_
_entity_poly.entity_id
_entity_poly.type
_entity_poly.pdbx_seq_one_letter_code
_entity_poly.pdbx_strand_id
1 'polypeptide(L)'
;MWFVKSDLTENQRKLNIELLNILSAYSGEEDVYVARLKKFLEKNGKSEDLTTVLNCKRGESGFTILHAVSSMSPDEGCDRTVDLLLKAGADPSIKNDRGQTPLHYAVTDMDGCSIFLS
;
A
#
# COMPACT_ATOMS: atom_id res chain seq x y z
N MET A 1 12.47 -0.65 -9.37
CA MET A 1 11.73 -1.94 -9.23
C MET A 1 11.33 -2.10 -7.76
N TRP A 2 10.04 -2.28 -7.44
CA TRP A 2 9.53 -2.33 -6.06
C TRP A 2 9.77 -3.71 -5.42
N PHE A 3 11.03 -4.01 -5.06
CA PHE A 3 11.40 -5.30 -4.44
C PHE A 3 11.10 -5.29 -2.94
N VAL A 4 10.70 -6.44 -2.40
CA VAL A 4 10.46 -6.63 -0.96
C VAL A 4 11.79 -6.97 -0.29
N LYS A 5 12.11 -6.34 0.85
CA LYS A 5 13.39 -6.56 1.55
C LYS A 5 13.44 -7.89 2.30
N SER A 6 12.28 -8.47 2.61
CA SER A 6 12.14 -9.77 3.27
C SER A 6 11.88 -10.89 2.27
N ASP A 7 12.34 -12.10 2.60
CA ASP A 7 12.00 -13.30 1.84
C ASP A 7 10.51 -13.62 2.00
N LEU A 8 9.77 -13.50 0.90
CA LEU A 8 8.35 -13.85 0.84
C LEU A 8 8.17 -15.32 0.46
N THR A 9 7.21 -15.98 1.10
CA THR A 9 6.74 -17.30 0.64
C THR A 9 6.11 -17.20 -0.75
N GLU A 10 5.93 -18.34 -1.43
CA GLU A 10 5.29 -18.36 -2.75
C GLU A 10 3.86 -17.77 -2.71
N ASN A 11 3.12 -18.02 -1.63
CA ASN A 11 1.79 -17.45 -1.45
C ASN A 11 1.85 -15.93 -1.24
N GLN A 12 2.77 -15.46 -0.39
CA GLN A 12 2.96 -14.03 -0.15
C GLN A 12 3.42 -13.31 -1.43
N ARG A 13 4.25 -13.93 -2.27
CA ARG A 13 4.66 -13.40 -3.57
C ARG A 13 3.47 -13.23 -4.50
N LYS A 14 2.58 -14.24 -4.59
CA LYS A 14 1.36 -14.17 -5.40
C LYS A 14 0.42 -13.06 -4.93
N LEU A 15 0.16 -13.00 -3.62
CA LEU A 15 -0.64 -11.93 -3.01
C LEU A 15 -0.02 -10.56 -3.27
N ASN A 16 1.31 -10.45 -3.14
CA ASN A 16 2.04 -9.22 -3.40
C ASN A 16 1.86 -8.73 -4.84
N ILE A 17 2.03 -9.60 -5.83
CA ILE A 17 1.87 -9.26 -7.24
C ILE A 17 0.42 -8.84 -7.53
N GLU A 18 -0.56 -9.60 -7.03
CA GLU A 18 -1.98 -9.29 -7.24
C GLU A 18 -2.36 -7.95 -6.62
N LEU A 19 -1.91 -7.68 -5.39
CA LEU A 19 -2.14 -6.42 -4.71
C LEU A 19 -1.50 -5.25 -5.46
N LEU A 20 -0.23 -5.37 -5.87
CA LEU A 20 0.45 -4.32 -6.63
C LEU A 20 -0.21 -4.05 -7.97
N ASN A 21 -0.70 -5.08 -8.67
CA ASN A 21 -1.44 -4.91 -9.92
C ASN A 21 -2.75 -4.15 -9.73
N ILE A 22 -3.42 -4.31 -8.58
CA ILE A 22 -4.62 -3.54 -8.25
C ILE A 22 -4.24 -2.09 -7.99
N LEU A 23 -3.24 -1.83 -7.13
CA LEU A 23 -2.77 -0.48 -6.80
C LEU A 23 -2.22 0.27 -8.03
N SER A 24 -1.52 -0.42 -8.93
CA SER A 24 -0.98 0.19 -10.17
C SER A 24 -2.06 0.48 -11.22
N ALA A 25 -3.23 -0.17 -11.13
CA ALA A 25 -4.35 0.05 -12.02
C ALA A 25 -5.20 1.27 -11.61
N TYR A 26 -4.70 2.12 -10.72
CA TYR A 26 -5.32 3.38 -10.36
C TYR A 26 -5.42 4.30 -11.59
N SER A 27 -6.59 4.31 -12.23
CA SER A 27 -6.86 5.05 -13.46
C SER A 27 -7.84 6.21 -13.27
N GLY A 28 -8.13 6.62 -12.02
CA GLY A 28 -9.08 7.70 -11.71
C GLY A 28 -10.56 7.32 -11.70
N GLU A 29 -10.92 6.10 -12.10
CA GLU A 29 -12.27 5.55 -11.89
C GLU A 29 -12.35 4.89 -10.49
N GLU A 30 -12.57 5.72 -9.47
CA GLU A 30 -12.50 5.34 -8.05
C GLU A 30 -13.36 4.11 -7.69
N ASP A 31 -14.59 4.01 -8.23
CA ASP A 31 -15.54 2.98 -7.81
C ASP A 31 -15.11 1.55 -8.22
N VAL A 32 -14.59 1.38 -9.42
CA VAL A 32 -14.16 0.05 -9.92
C VAL A 32 -12.89 -0.40 -9.21
N TYR A 33 -11.96 0.53 -9.00
CA TYR A 33 -10.71 0.28 -8.30
C TYR A 33 -10.95 -0.11 -6.83
N VAL A 34 -11.72 0.69 -6.08
CA VAL A 34 -12.02 0.44 -4.67
C VAL A 34 -12.79 -0.87 -4.51
N ALA A 35 -13.75 -1.17 -5.40
CA ALA A 35 -14.48 -2.45 -5.38
C ALA A 35 -13.55 -3.65 -5.61
N ARG A 36 -12.60 -3.54 -6.53
CA ARG A 36 -11.63 -4.61 -6.83
C ARG A 36 -10.69 -4.84 -5.65
N LEU A 37 -10.16 -3.76 -5.06
CA LEU A 37 -9.31 -3.83 -3.87
C LEU A 37 -10.07 -4.46 -2.70
N LYS A 38 -11.29 -3.98 -2.42
CA LYS A 38 -12.14 -4.53 -1.35
C LYS A 38 -12.38 -6.02 -1.55
N LYS A 39 -12.74 -6.45 -2.75
CA LYS A 39 -12.98 -7.87 -3.06
C LYS A 39 -11.72 -8.73 -2.86
N PHE A 40 -10.54 -8.22 -3.26
CA PHE A 40 -9.27 -8.89 -3.03
C PHE A 40 -8.97 -9.02 -1.53
N LEU A 41 -9.17 -7.95 -0.76
CA LEU A 41 -8.92 -7.94 0.68
C LEU A 41 -9.92 -8.84 1.41
N GLU A 42 -11.21 -8.82 1.09
CA GLU A 42 -12.20 -9.70 1.72
C GLU A 42 -11.92 -11.18 1.45
N LYS A 43 -11.48 -11.51 0.23
CA LYS A 43 -11.09 -12.87 -0.15
C LYS A 43 -9.87 -13.38 0.65
N ASN A 44 -8.98 -12.49 1.08
CA ASN A 44 -7.70 -12.83 1.70
C ASN A 44 -7.54 -12.34 3.16
N GLY A 45 -8.54 -11.62 3.71
CA GLY A 45 -8.45 -10.68 4.83
C GLY A 45 -8.19 -11.26 6.22
N LYS A 46 -7.96 -12.56 6.30
CA LYS A 46 -7.61 -13.27 7.55
C LYS A 46 -6.35 -14.13 7.42
N SER A 47 -5.64 -14.00 6.30
CA SER A 47 -4.38 -14.72 6.12
C SER A 47 -3.24 -13.93 6.74
N GLU A 48 -2.46 -14.58 7.60
CA GLU A 48 -1.18 -14.07 8.11
C GLU A 48 -0.23 -13.67 6.96
N ASP A 49 -0.33 -14.36 5.82
CA ASP A 49 0.40 -14.01 4.60
C ASP A 49 0.00 -12.64 4.06
N LEU A 50 -1.29 -12.28 4.08
CA LEU A 50 -1.74 -10.97 3.61
C LEU A 50 -1.24 -9.87 4.54
N THR A 51 -1.36 -10.04 5.86
CA THR A 51 -0.85 -9.09 6.84
C THR A 51 0.66 -8.86 6.66
N THR A 52 1.42 -9.94 6.45
CA THR A 52 2.85 -9.87 6.14
C THR A 52 3.11 -9.06 4.87
N VAL A 53 2.33 -9.28 3.81
CA VAL A 53 2.45 -8.55 2.54
C VAL A 53 2.10 -7.07 2.71
N LEU A 54 1.07 -6.72 3.49
CA LEU A 54 0.68 -5.33 3.73
C LEU A 54 1.76 -4.54 4.48
N ASN A 55 2.45 -5.22 5.41
CA ASN A 55 3.38 -4.63 6.36
C ASN A 55 4.85 -4.74 5.95
N CYS A 56 5.17 -5.51 4.90
CA CYS A 56 6.56 -5.68 4.49
C CYS A 56 7.14 -4.36 3.95
N LYS A 57 8.42 -4.13 4.27
CA LYS A 57 9.21 -3.00 3.77
C LYS A 57 9.74 -3.30 2.38
N ARG A 58 9.72 -2.28 1.53
CA ARG A 58 9.93 -2.43 0.10
C ARG A 58 10.69 -1.24 -0.50
N GLY A 59 11.38 -1.50 -1.60
CA GLY A 59 12.26 -0.53 -2.26
C GLY A 59 13.43 -0.09 -1.37
N GLU A 60 14.22 0.86 -1.82
CA GLU A 60 15.44 1.29 -1.12
C GLU A 60 15.12 2.02 0.20
N SER A 61 14.03 2.79 0.23
CA SER A 61 13.61 3.58 1.40
C SER A 61 12.83 2.77 2.45
N GLY A 62 12.56 1.49 2.21
CA GLY A 62 11.84 0.63 3.17
C GLY A 62 10.38 1.03 3.35
N PHE A 63 9.72 1.45 2.27
CA PHE A 63 8.31 1.82 2.28
C PHE A 63 7.40 0.61 2.42
N THR A 64 6.29 0.80 3.13
CA THR A 64 5.16 -0.12 3.13
C THR A 64 4.13 0.33 2.10
N ILE A 65 3.09 -0.46 1.88
CA ILE A 65 1.98 -0.06 1.01
C ILE A 65 1.28 1.18 1.54
N LEU A 66 1.13 1.30 2.87
CA LEU A 66 0.54 2.49 3.48
C LEU A 66 1.34 3.76 3.16
N HIS A 67 2.68 3.71 3.13
CA HIS A 67 3.48 4.87 2.72
C HIS A 67 3.16 5.30 1.29
N ALA A 68 3.01 4.33 0.38
CA ALA A 68 2.73 4.59 -1.03
C ALA A 68 1.39 5.28 -1.23
N VAL A 69 0.32 4.77 -0.58
CA VAL A 69 -1.02 5.35 -0.70
C VAL A 69 -1.13 6.66 0.08
N SER A 70 -0.39 6.84 1.17
CA SER A 70 -0.33 8.11 1.90
C SER A 70 0.44 9.20 1.16
N SER A 71 1.25 8.87 0.15
CA SER A 71 1.91 9.85 -0.73
C SER A 71 1.15 10.10 -2.04
N MET A 72 -0.05 9.52 -2.20
CA MET A 72 -0.91 9.81 -3.34
C MET A 72 -1.71 11.09 -3.08
N SER A 73 -2.26 11.68 -4.14
CA SER A 73 -3.10 12.87 -4.06
C SER A 73 -4.24 12.70 -3.04
N PRO A 74 -4.59 13.74 -2.26
CA PRO A 74 -5.70 13.68 -1.32
C PRO A 74 -7.05 13.71 -2.07
N ASP A 75 -7.45 12.57 -2.59
CA ASP A 75 -8.79 12.30 -3.13
C ASP A 75 -9.56 11.30 -2.25
N GLU A 76 -10.89 11.23 -2.44
CA GLU A 76 -11.73 10.30 -1.68
C GLU A 76 -11.31 8.82 -1.90
N GLY A 77 -10.72 8.52 -3.06
CA GLY A 77 -10.16 7.22 -3.38
C GLY A 77 -9.04 6.80 -2.42
N CYS A 78 -8.14 7.72 -2.04
CA CYS A 78 -7.05 7.45 -1.13
C CYS A 78 -7.53 7.16 0.29
N ASP A 79 -8.48 7.95 0.81
CA ASP A 79 -9.05 7.73 2.15
C ASP A 79 -9.72 6.35 2.24
N ARG A 80 -10.54 5.99 1.24
CA ARG A 80 -11.19 4.67 1.18
C ARG A 80 -10.17 3.54 1.05
N THR A 81 -9.09 3.76 0.30
CA THR A 81 -8.01 2.77 0.13
C THR A 81 -7.29 2.52 1.46
N VAL A 82 -6.91 3.59 2.16
CA VAL A 82 -6.27 3.50 3.49
C VAL A 82 -7.18 2.75 4.45
N ASP A 83 -8.46 3.11 4.51
CA ASP A 83 -9.45 2.45 5.37
C ASP A 83 -9.57 0.95 5.10
N LEU A 84 -9.58 0.54 3.82
CA LEU A 84 -9.64 -0.86 3.43
C LEU A 84 -8.38 -1.62 3.85
N LEU A 85 -7.20 -1.03 3.65
CA LEU A 85 -5.92 -1.65 4.02
C LEU A 85 -5.78 -1.79 5.53
N LEU A 86 -6.20 -0.78 6.30
CA LEU A 86 -6.21 -0.82 7.77
C LEU A 86 -7.15 -1.93 8.28
N LYS A 87 -8.37 -2.03 7.72
CA LYS A 87 -9.31 -3.13 8.04
C LYS A 87 -8.76 -4.51 7.70
N ALA A 88 -7.87 -4.61 6.72
CA ALA A 88 -7.17 -5.83 6.34
C ALA A 88 -5.91 -6.13 7.18
N GLY A 89 -5.58 -5.28 8.17
CA GLY A 89 -4.46 -5.48 9.09
C GLY A 89 -3.15 -4.78 8.67
N ALA A 90 -3.20 -3.81 7.77
CA ALA A 90 -2.05 -2.94 7.54
C ALA A 90 -1.75 -2.09 8.79
N ASP A 91 -0.48 -2.01 9.16
CA ASP A 91 -0.01 -1.32 10.36
C ASP A 91 0.52 0.09 10.01
N PRO A 92 -0.18 1.17 10.43
CA PRO A 92 0.22 2.54 10.15
C PRO A 92 1.38 3.02 11.04
N SER A 93 1.84 2.21 12.00
CA SER A 93 2.95 2.56 12.89
C SER A 93 4.32 2.20 12.32
N ILE A 94 4.36 1.39 11.26
CA ILE A 94 5.61 0.94 10.65
C ILE A 94 6.38 2.12 10.09
N LYS A 95 7.64 2.25 10.51
CA LYS A 95 8.53 3.29 10.03
C LYS A 95 9.33 2.81 8.83
N ASN A 96 9.44 3.65 7.80
CA ASN A 96 10.41 3.49 6.72
C ASN A 96 11.85 3.62 7.25
N ASP A 97 12.84 3.54 6.37
CA ASP A 97 14.25 3.59 6.78
C ASP A 97 14.72 5.00 7.18
N ARG A 98 13.91 6.02 6.90
CA ARG A 98 14.08 7.39 7.40
C ARG A 98 13.40 7.60 8.77
N GLY A 99 12.78 6.58 9.34
CA GLY A 99 12.07 6.68 10.62
C GLY A 99 10.67 7.31 10.51
N GLN A 100 10.18 7.56 9.29
CA GLN A 100 8.88 8.17 9.01
C GLN A 100 7.79 7.10 8.91
N THR A 101 6.60 7.38 9.42
CA THR A 101 5.41 6.51 9.26
C THR A 101 4.60 6.93 8.02
N PRO A 102 3.65 6.12 7.53
CA PRO A 102 2.75 6.53 6.45
C PRO A 102 2.06 7.88 6.70
N LEU A 103 1.62 8.13 7.94
CA LEU A 103 0.99 9.39 8.31
C LEU A 103 1.92 10.61 8.14
N HIS A 104 3.23 10.43 8.28
CA HIS A 104 4.17 11.53 8.00
C HIS A 104 4.09 11.96 6.53
N TYR A 105 3.78 11.05 5.61
CA TYR A 105 3.65 11.34 4.18
C TYR A 105 2.29 11.94 3.80
N ALA A 106 1.22 11.54 4.50
CA ALA A 106 -0.13 12.07 4.28
C ALA A 106 -0.25 13.57 4.58
N VAL A 107 0.62 14.11 5.45
CA VAL A 107 0.58 15.52 5.88
C VAL A 107 1.59 16.39 5.11
N THR A 108 2.62 15.79 4.51
CA THR A 108 3.72 16.54 3.87
C THR A 108 3.44 16.99 2.44
N ASP A 109 2.41 16.46 1.77
CA ASP A 109 2.14 16.80 0.36
C ASP A 109 1.31 18.08 0.18
N MET A 110 1.52 19.08 1.03
CA MET A 110 1.12 20.46 0.73
C MET A 110 2.15 21.21 -0.12
N ASP A 111 3.37 20.68 -0.32
CA ASP A 111 4.38 21.31 -1.17
C ASP A 111 5.17 20.26 -1.97
N GLY A 112 4.65 19.96 -3.17
CA GLY A 112 5.26 19.27 -4.30
C GLY A 112 6.60 18.55 -4.10
N CYS A 113 6.55 17.21 -4.04
CA CYS A 113 7.67 16.38 -4.45
C CYS A 113 7.20 15.28 -5.41
N SER A 114 7.25 15.61 -6.70
CA SER A 114 7.15 14.65 -7.81
C SER A 114 8.32 13.65 -7.75
N ILE A 115 8.19 12.56 -6.99
CA ILE A 115 9.03 11.39 -7.14
C ILE A 115 8.18 10.13 -7.00
N PHE A 116 8.50 9.10 -7.78
CA PHE A 116 7.81 7.80 -7.90
C PHE A 116 6.85 7.62 -9.08
N LEU A 117 7.20 8.13 -10.26
CA LEU A 117 7.00 7.36 -11.51
C LEU A 117 8.22 7.54 -12.43
N SER A 118 9.26 6.74 -12.22
CA SER A 118 10.33 6.46 -13.20
C SER A 118 10.87 5.05 -13.00
#